data_AF-A0A350C7A0-F1
#
_entry.id   AF-A0A350C7A0-F1
#
_cell.length_a   1.000
_cell.length_b   1.000
_cell.length_c   1.000
_cell.angle_alpha   90.00
_cell.angle_beta   90.00
_cell.angle_gamma   90.00
#
_symmetry.space_group_name_H-M   'P 1'
#
loop_
_entity.id
_entity.type
_entity.pdbx_description
1 polymer ?
#
loop_
_entity_poly.entity_id
_entity_poly.type
_entity_poly.pdbx_seq_one_letter_code
_entity_poly.pdbx_strand_id
1 'polypeptide(L)'
;MVEKELYRTRPSKTHVMDRIPNLPLRAKPIRDDRHGPSTWISISIVEGKNRQIRKMTAKVGFPTLRLVRFRIGEITIEDMCAGEVREVELMKYF
;
A
#
# COMPACT_ATOMS: atom_id res chain seq x y z
N MET A 1 4.71 34.72 4.45
CA MET A 1 4.59 33.45 5.19
C MET A 1 3.54 32.62 4.48
N VAL A 2 3.93 31.54 3.79
CA VAL A 2 2.96 30.69 3.09
C VAL A 2 2.32 29.77 4.11
N GLU A 3 1.01 29.90 4.28
CA GLU A 3 0.20 29.05 5.14
C GLU A 3 0.36 27.59 4.66
N LYS A 4 1.03 26.75 5.46
CA LYS A 4 1.28 25.37 5.08
C LYS A 4 -0.01 24.59 5.26
N GLU A 5 -0.78 24.46 4.17
CA GLU A 5 -2.05 23.75 4.16
C GLU A 5 -1.92 22.39 4.84
N LEU A 6 -2.77 22.14 5.84
CA LEU A 6 -2.70 20.92 6.64
C LEU A 6 -3.01 19.72 5.75
N TYR A 7 -2.08 18.77 5.66
CA TYR A 7 -2.26 17.54 4.88
C TYR A 7 -3.35 16.65 5.51
N ARG A 8 -4.59 16.84 5.06
CA ARG A 8 -5.76 16.05 5.47
C ARG A 8 -6.09 14.97 4.45
N THR A 9 -6.55 13.83 4.92
CA THR A 9 -7.03 12.71 4.10
C THR A 9 -8.45 12.34 4.49
N ARG A 10 -9.19 11.70 3.59
CA ARG A 10 -10.44 11.01 3.93
C ARG A 10 -10.15 9.80 4.81
N PRO A 11 -11.13 9.34 5.61
CA PRO A 11 -11.02 8.08 6.34
C PRO A 11 -10.70 6.91 5.40
N SER A 12 -9.86 5.99 5.88
CA SER A 12 -9.51 4.75 5.18
C SER A 12 -10.04 3.55 5.94
N LYS A 13 -10.33 2.45 5.23
CA LYS A 13 -10.54 1.15 5.87
C LYS A 13 -9.17 0.50 6.06
N THR A 14 -8.88 0.07 7.28
CA THR A 14 -7.57 -0.48 7.64
C THR A 14 -7.71 -1.65 8.60
N HIS A 15 -6.93 -2.71 8.38
CA HIS A 15 -6.81 -3.81 9.32
C HIS A 15 -5.38 -4.39 9.29
N VAL A 16 -4.96 -4.97 10.40
CA VAL A 16 -3.72 -5.74 10.48
C VAL A 16 -3.91 -7.05 9.73
N MET A 17 -2.84 -7.57 9.13
CA MET A 17 -2.85 -8.87 8.47
C MET A 17 -2.16 -9.89 9.38
N ASP A 18 -2.80 -11.04 9.57
CA ASP A 18 -2.24 -12.12 10.42
C ASP A 18 -1.09 -12.86 9.75
N ARG A 19 -0.97 -12.74 8.42
CA ARG A 19 0.01 -13.45 7.60
C ARG A 19 0.73 -12.49 6.67
N ILE A 20 1.98 -12.84 6.36
CA ILE A 20 2.74 -12.19 5.30
C ILE A 20 2.05 -12.52 3.97
N PRO A 21 1.63 -11.52 3.18
CA PRO A 21 1.01 -11.75 1.89
C PRO A 21 2.01 -12.46 0.96
N ASN A 22 1.50 -13.40 0.16
CA ASN A 22 2.28 -14.05 -0.87
C ASN A 22 2.61 -13.03 -1.97
N LEU A 23 3.80 -12.42 -1.87
CA LEU A 23 4.27 -11.40 -2.78
C LEU A 23 5.66 -11.79 -3.29
N PRO A 24 6.00 -11.43 -4.53
CA PRO A 24 7.33 -11.66 -5.08
C PRO A 24 8.43 -11.13 -4.15
N LEU A 25 9.60 -11.77 -4.19
CA LEU A 25 10.76 -11.32 -3.42
C LEU A 25 11.12 -9.88 -3.81
N ARG A 26 11.58 -9.12 -2.81
CA ARG A 26 12.07 -7.76 -3.06
C ARG A 26 13.43 -7.83 -3.76
N ALA A 27 13.67 -6.92 -4.70
CA ALA A 27 14.99 -6.72 -5.30
C ALA A 27 16.03 -6.20 -4.29
N LYS A 28 15.60 -5.49 -3.24
CA LYS A 28 16.48 -5.02 -2.15
C LYS A 28 16.02 -5.55 -0.79
N PRO A 29 16.93 -6.10 0.03
CA PRO A 29 16.62 -6.45 1.41
C PRO A 29 16.29 -5.18 2.20
N ILE A 30 15.45 -5.31 3.23
CA ILE A 30 15.08 -4.19 4.13
C ILE A 30 16.01 -4.10 5.34
N ARG A 31 17.07 -4.90 5.42
CA ARG A 31 17.79 -5.07 6.69
C ARG A 31 18.86 -4.00 6.92
N ASP A 32 18.55 -3.16 7.89
CA ASP A 32 19.42 -2.81 8.99
C ASP A 32 18.80 -3.45 10.25
N ASP A 33 19.57 -4.15 11.07
CA ASP A 33 19.09 -4.90 12.25
C ASP A 33 18.38 -4.03 13.30
N ARG A 34 18.48 -2.70 13.15
CA ARG A 34 17.86 -1.68 14.00
C ARG A 34 16.36 -1.48 13.82
N HIS A 35 15.71 -2.09 12.82
CA HIS A 35 14.30 -1.78 12.49
C HIS A 35 13.25 -2.51 13.34
N GLY A 36 13.64 -3.55 14.09
CA GLY A 36 12.69 -4.34 14.90
C GLY A 36 11.70 -5.17 14.07
N PRO A 37 10.67 -5.76 14.72
CA PRO A 37 9.66 -6.55 14.02
C PRO A 37 8.81 -5.68 13.08
N SER A 38 8.43 -6.24 11.93
CA SER A 38 7.57 -5.56 10.95
C SER A 38 6.28 -6.34 10.73
N THR A 39 5.19 -5.63 10.45
CA THR A 39 3.88 -6.22 10.16
C THR A 39 3.33 -5.72 8.83
N TRP A 40 2.36 -6.45 8.30
CA TRP A 40 1.58 -6.04 7.14
C TRP A 40 0.23 -5.49 7.59
N ILE A 41 -0.20 -4.42 6.92
CA ILE A 41 -1.52 -3.84 7.08
C ILE A 41 -2.15 -3.69 5.70
N SER A 42 -3.46 -3.97 5.62
CA SER A 42 -4.26 -3.62 4.46
C SER A 42 -4.82 -2.23 4.67
N ILE A 43 -4.69 -1.37 3.66
CA ILE A 43 -5.30 -0.03 3.66
C ILE A 43 -6.05 0.16 2.34
N SER A 44 -7.34 0.44 2.44
CA SER A 44 -8.19 0.85 1.31
C SER A 44 -8.53 2.33 1.42
N ILE A 45 -8.24 3.07 0.35
CA ILE A 45 -8.53 4.50 0.19
C ILE A 45 -9.34 4.73 -1.09
N VAL A 46 -10.14 5.80 -1.10
CA VAL A 46 -10.96 6.23 -2.25
C VAL A 46 -10.41 7.51 -2.91
N GLU A 47 -9.23 7.96 -2.48
CA GLU A 47 -8.50 9.10 -3.03
C GLU A 47 -7.04 8.69 -3.30
N GLY A 48 -6.31 9.50 -4.08
CA GLY A 48 -4.95 9.18 -4.52
C GLY A 48 -3.96 10.33 -4.34
N LYS A 49 -3.85 10.93 -3.14
CA LYS A 49 -2.94 12.06 -2.91
C LYS A 49 -1.47 11.63 -2.99
N ASN A 50 -0.58 12.57 -3.32
CA ASN A 50 0.86 12.30 -3.43
C ASN A 50 1.43 11.68 -2.14
N ARG A 51 1.94 10.44 -2.27
CA ARG A 51 2.56 9.64 -1.20
C ARG A 51 1.66 9.45 0.03
N GLN A 52 0.35 9.44 -0.16
CA GLN A 52 -0.64 9.44 0.92
C GLN A 52 -0.41 8.35 1.98
N ILE A 53 -0.35 7.09 1.59
CA ILE A 53 -0.13 5.97 2.54
C ILE A 53 1.17 6.14 3.32
N ARG A 54 2.25 6.56 2.65
CA ARG A 54 3.55 6.78 3.30
C ARG A 54 3.51 7.93 4.31
N LYS A 55 2.78 9.01 4.00
CA LYS A 55 2.58 10.15 4.92
C LYS A 55 1.68 9.77 6.10
N MET A 56 0.59 9.04 5.86
CA MET A 56 -0.34 8.59 6.90
C MET A 56 0.36 7.70 7.93
N THR A 57 1.06 6.67 7.48
CA THR A 57 1.75 5.71 8.36
C THR A 57 2.91 6.34 9.13
N ALA A 58 3.71 7.22 8.48
CA ALA A 58 4.74 7.99 9.17
C ALA A 58 4.17 8.94 10.23
N LYS A 59 3.01 9.55 9.97
CA LYS A 59 2.35 10.48 10.92
C LYS A 59 1.94 9.81 12.22
N VAL A 60 1.66 8.50 12.21
CA VAL A 60 1.32 7.69 13.39
C VAL A 60 2.51 6.92 13.96
N GLY A 61 3.74 7.19 13.50
CA GLY A 61 4.96 6.60 14.07
C GLY A 61 5.45 5.30 13.43
N PHE A 62 4.82 4.83 12.34
CA PHE A 62 5.17 3.56 11.69
C PHE A 62 5.51 3.77 10.20
N PRO A 63 6.71 4.24 9.83
CA PRO A 63 7.07 4.51 8.44
C PRO A 63 6.90 3.29 7.51
N THR A 64 6.35 3.51 6.30
CA THR A 64 6.12 2.41 5.33
C THR A 64 7.44 1.84 4.79
N LEU A 65 7.68 0.57 5.08
CA LEU A 65 8.80 -0.23 4.57
C LEU A 65 8.58 -0.70 3.12
N ARG A 66 7.47 -1.38 2.87
CA ARG A 66 7.07 -1.89 1.56
C ARG A 66 5.62 -1.50 1.31
N LEU A 67 5.35 -0.99 0.12
CA LEU A 67 4.00 -0.64 -0.33
C LEU A 67 3.73 -1.39 -1.62
N VAL A 68 2.65 -2.17 -1.63
CA VAL A 68 2.17 -2.87 -2.82
C VAL A 68 0.71 -2.51 -2.99
N ARG A 69 0.34 -2.08 -4.20
CA ARG A 69 -1.06 -1.87 -4.55
C ARG A 69 -1.62 -3.20 -5.03
N PHE A 70 -2.36 -3.87 -4.17
CA PHE A 70 -2.89 -5.20 -4.45
C PHE A 70 -4.16 -5.18 -5.31
N ARG A 71 -5.00 -4.15 -5.16
CA ARG A 71 -6.32 -4.08 -5.78
C ARG A 71 -6.70 -2.66 -6.20
N ILE A 72 -7.45 -2.52 -7.29
CA ILE A 72 -8.16 -1.30 -7.71
C ILE A 72 -9.60 -1.70 -8.07
N GLY A 73 -10.59 -1.19 -7.34
CA GLY A 73 -11.97 -1.67 -7.50
C GLY A 73 -12.01 -3.18 -7.29
N GLU A 74 -12.66 -3.94 -8.16
CA GLU A 74 -12.71 -5.40 -8.07
C GLU A 74 -11.51 -6.12 -8.72
N ILE A 75 -10.57 -5.38 -9.33
CA ILE A 75 -9.41 -5.95 -10.03
C ILE A 75 -8.25 -6.13 -9.05
N THR A 76 -7.80 -7.38 -8.88
CA THR A 76 -6.66 -7.76 -8.04
C THR A 76 -5.44 -8.16 -8.87
N ILE A 77 -4.25 -8.12 -8.25
CA ILE A 77 -3.01 -8.70 -8.81
C ILE A 77 -2.79 -10.14 -8.33
N GLU A 78 -3.84 -10.79 -7.84
CA GLU A 78 -3.75 -12.17 -7.36
C GLU A 78 -3.24 -13.09 -8.48
N ASP A 79 -2.34 -13.99 -8.11
CA ASP A 79 -1.66 -14.91 -9.03
C ASP A 79 -0.91 -14.25 -10.20
N MET A 80 -0.53 -12.98 -10.07
CA MET A 80 0.31 -12.29 -11.05
C MET A 80 1.79 -12.27 -10.64
N CYS A 81 2.67 -12.48 -11.61
CA CYS A 81 4.10 -12.27 -11.46
C CYS A 81 4.48 -10.78 -11.58
N ALA A 82 5.61 -10.41 -10.99
CA ALA A 82 6.15 -9.05 -11.15
C ALA A 82 6.50 -8.79 -12.62
N GLY A 83 5.93 -7.72 -13.19
CA GLY A 83 6.12 -7.35 -14.60
C GLY A 83 5.13 -8.03 -15.56
N GLU A 84 4.29 -8.95 -15.08
CA GLU A 84 3.22 -9.53 -15.87
C GLU A 84 2.17 -8.48 -16.24
N VAL A 85 1.66 -8.60 -17.46
CA VAL A 85 0.54 -7.79 -17.96
C VAL A 85 -0.56 -8.75 -18.39
N ARG A 86 -1.78 -8.49 -17.94
CA ARG A 86 -2.97 -9.26 -18.29
C ARG A 86 -4.02 -8.30 -18.83
N GLU A 87 -4.60 -8.65 -19.97
CA GLU A 87 -5.73 -7.93 -20.52
C GLU A 87 -6.97 -8.14 -19.63
N VAL A 88 -7.72 -7.06 -19.42
CA VAL A 88 -8.95 -7.08 -18.63
C VAL A 88 -10.14 -6.75 -19.52
N GLU A 89 -11.16 -7.59 -19.45
CA GLU A 89 -12.43 -7.31 -20.13
C GLU A 89 -13.24 -6.34 -19.27
N LEU A 90 -13.33 -5.07 -19.69
CA LEU A 90 -13.97 -4.01 -18.90
C LEU A 90 -15.40 -4.35 -18.47
N MET A 91 -16.18 -5.02 -19.33
CA MET A 91 -17.59 -5.34 -19.09
C MET A 91 -17.85 -6.23 -17.87
N LYS A 92 -16.82 -6.87 -17.31
CA LYS A 92 -16.94 -7.73 -16.12
C LYS A 92 -16.85 -6.96 -14.79
N TYR A 93 -16.47 -5.69 -14.82
CA TYR A 93 -16.12 -4.92 -13.62
C TYR A 93 -16.96 -3.64 -13.44
N PHE A 94 -17.94 -3.40 -14.32
CA PHE A 94 -18.95 -2.34 -14.24
C PHE A 94 -20.34 -2.97 -14.20
#